data_AF-A0A3B4TLP9-F1
#
_entry.id   AF-A0A3B4TLP9-F1
#
_cell.length_a   1.000
_cell.length_b   1.000
_cell.length_c   1.000
_cell.angle_alpha   90.00
_cell.angle_beta   90.00
_cell.angle_gamma   90.00
#
_symmetry.space_group_name_H-M   'P 1'
#
loop_
_entity.id
_entity.type
_entity.pdbx_description
1 polymer ?
#
loop_
_entity_poly.entity_id
_entity_poly.type
_entity_poly.pdbx_seq_one_letter_code
_entity_poly.pdbx_strand_id
1 'polypeptide(L)'
;PLLEWLSLFPALDFLVQFSLYKLNNGTNWCFGQLLNCTENITLLRSEYGQLKLFMNATLYNLTLMSSEKTQLSMLLKNTMQEKTHLQVRNKELNMLLKSTMENYSLVEEEKRQLNLHLNKSLQIITTETAENKQNQKHTLHCSRCLPGWVEHASRCFFLSSVAEKWEVARQLCISMGGDLAIVLNAEDQAFLTNMTFQYVQAHPQEDFHSAWIGLQDMVKEGTHLWVNGNTIKWDVIYWKESEPNNAVPDWDTDLSGQDCVAIVPPRGTGGKDWLNSWDDIICGGKRHYLCETMKLNKSL
;
A
#
# COMPACT_ATOMS: atom_id res chain seq x y z
N PRO A 1 -50.87 112.37 -62.96
CA PRO A 1 -51.30 111.31 -62.01
C PRO A 1 -50.57 109.95 -62.14
N LEU A 2 -49.59 109.78 -63.04
CA LEU A 2 -48.84 108.52 -63.23
C LEU A 2 -47.42 108.50 -62.61
N LEU A 3 -47.01 109.56 -61.89
CA LEU A 3 -45.64 109.71 -61.36
C LEU A 3 -45.48 109.38 -59.88
N GLU A 4 -46.55 109.08 -59.14
CA GLU A 4 -46.46 108.78 -57.69
C GLU A 4 -46.33 107.28 -57.36
N TRP A 5 -46.54 106.38 -58.34
CA TRP A 5 -46.46 104.93 -58.10
C TRP A 5 -45.07 104.32 -58.40
N LEU A 6 -44.19 105.03 -59.11
CA LEU A 6 -42.84 104.56 -59.46
C LEU A 6 -41.83 104.68 -58.30
N SER A 7 -42.11 105.50 -57.27
CA SER A 7 -41.23 105.70 -56.11
C SER A 7 -41.33 104.61 -55.04
N LEU A 8 -42.34 103.74 -55.10
CA LEU A 8 -42.60 102.69 -54.11
C LEU A 8 -42.06 101.30 -54.51
N PHE A 9 -41.72 101.09 -55.78
CA PHE A 9 -41.22 99.81 -56.30
C PHE A 9 -39.91 99.34 -55.64
N PRO A 10 -38.87 100.17 -55.48
CA PRO A 10 -37.61 99.75 -54.83
C PRO A 10 -37.80 99.37 -53.35
N ALA A 11 -38.73 100.05 -52.66
CA ALA A 11 -39.04 99.78 -51.26
C ALA A 11 -39.80 98.44 -51.09
N LEU A 12 -40.72 98.13 -52.01
CA LEU A 12 -41.41 96.84 -52.05
C LEU A 12 -40.45 95.68 -52.35
N ASP A 13 -39.52 95.86 -53.29
CA ASP A 13 -38.55 94.82 -53.66
C ASP A 13 -37.55 94.54 -52.52
N PHE A 14 -37.09 95.59 -51.82
CA PHE A 14 -36.27 95.42 -50.61
C PHE A 14 -37.02 94.69 -49.49
N LEU A 15 -38.30 95.00 -49.27
CA LEU A 15 -39.11 94.31 -48.27
C LEU A 15 -39.34 92.83 -48.64
N VAL A 16 -39.52 92.51 -49.91
CA VAL A 16 -39.64 91.13 -50.40
C VAL A 16 -38.32 90.38 -50.24
N GLN A 17 -37.19 90.95 -50.65
CA GLN A 17 -35.87 90.33 -50.50
C GLN A 17 -35.45 90.17 -49.03
N PHE A 18 -35.75 91.16 -48.18
CA PHE A 18 -35.50 91.08 -46.74
C PHE A 18 -36.40 90.04 -46.05
N SER A 19 -37.66 89.92 -46.48
CA SER A 19 -38.58 88.90 -46.01
C SER A 19 -38.13 87.51 -46.43
N LEU A 20 -37.71 87.33 -47.70
CA LEU A 20 -37.15 86.09 -48.22
C LEU A 20 -35.84 85.70 -47.53
N TYR A 21 -34.93 86.64 -47.27
CA TYR A 21 -33.70 86.41 -46.52
C TYR A 21 -33.97 85.97 -45.07
N LYS A 22 -34.91 86.63 -44.38
CA LYS A 22 -35.35 86.22 -43.04
C LYS A 22 -36.03 84.85 -43.03
N LEU A 23 -36.87 84.55 -44.01
CA LEU A 23 -37.49 83.23 -44.19
C LEU A 23 -36.45 82.14 -44.45
N ASN A 24 -35.46 82.40 -45.31
CA ASN A 24 -34.42 81.44 -45.67
C ASN A 24 -33.45 81.17 -44.50
N ASN A 25 -33.07 82.21 -43.74
CA ASN A 25 -32.25 82.04 -42.54
C ASN A 25 -33.01 81.35 -41.40
N GLY A 26 -34.30 81.66 -41.21
CA GLY A 26 -35.15 80.99 -40.22
C GLY A 26 -35.36 79.51 -40.55
N THR A 27 -35.58 79.18 -41.82
CA THR A 27 -35.72 77.78 -42.28
C THR A 27 -34.40 77.02 -42.18
N ASN A 28 -33.26 77.62 -42.52
CA ASN A 28 -31.94 76.99 -42.34
C ASN A 28 -31.59 76.75 -40.86
N TRP A 29 -31.93 77.68 -39.96
CA TRP A 29 -31.75 77.49 -38.50
C TRP A 29 -32.64 76.36 -37.98
N CYS A 30 -33.92 76.34 -38.35
CA CYS A 30 -34.84 75.25 -38.00
C CYS A 30 -34.37 73.89 -38.54
N PHE A 31 -33.83 73.83 -39.76
CA PHE A 31 -33.30 72.61 -40.36
C PHE A 31 -32.06 72.10 -39.59
N GLY A 32 -31.16 72.99 -39.19
CA GLY A 32 -30.01 72.64 -38.34
C GLY A 32 -30.42 72.10 -36.96
N GLN A 33 -31.44 72.69 -36.33
CA GLN A 33 -32.01 72.17 -35.08
C GLN A 33 -32.67 70.80 -35.29
N LEU A 34 -33.39 70.60 -36.40
CA LEU A 34 -34.01 69.32 -36.75
C LEU A 34 -32.96 68.22 -36.97
N LEU A 35 -31.84 68.55 -37.64
CA LEU A 35 -30.74 67.62 -37.88
C LEU A 35 -30.09 67.17 -36.55
N ASN A 36 -29.77 68.12 -35.67
CA ASN A 36 -29.23 67.86 -34.33
C ASN A 36 -30.20 67.02 -33.47
N CYS A 37 -31.50 67.33 -33.49
CA CYS A 37 -32.53 66.50 -32.85
C CYS A 37 -32.56 65.07 -33.41
N THR A 38 -32.40 64.91 -34.73
CA THR A 38 -32.38 63.60 -35.38
C THR A 38 -31.14 62.80 -34.95
N GLU A 39 -29.96 63.42 -34.93
CA GLU A 39 -28.72 62.81 -34.45
C GLU A 39 -28.84 62.38 -32.98
N ASN A 40 -29.36 63.23 -32.11
CA ASN A 40 -29.59 62.90 -30.69
C ASN A 40 -30.57 61.73 -30.51
N ILE A 41 -31.65 61.67 -31.30
CA ILE A 41 -32.59 60.55 -31.26
C ILE A 41 -31.92 59.26 -31.73
N THR A 42 -31.06 59.31 -32.76
CA THR A 42 -30.33 58.13 -33.23
C THR A 42 -29.31 57.63 -32.20
N LEU A 43 -28.62 58.53 -31.50
CA LEU A 43 -27.71 58.19 -30.41
C LEU A 43 -28.46 57.53 -29.25
N LEU A 44 -29.55 58.13 -28.78
CA LEU A 44 -30.41 57.57 -27.72
C LEU A 44 -30.95 56.18 -28.08
N ARG A 45 -31.33 55.96 -29.35
CA ARG A 45 -31.77 54.63 -29.82
C ARG A 45 -30.65 53.60 -29.76
N SER A 46 -29.43 53.99 -30.12
CA SER A 46 -28.25 53.13 -30.05
C SER A 46 -27.91 52.77 -28.59
N GLU A 47 -27.86 53.77 -27.71
CA GLU A 47 -27.62 53.58 -26.27
C GLU A 47 -28.68 52.69 -25.62
N TYR A 48 -29.96 52.90 -25.95
CA TYR A 48 -31.05 52.04 -25.51
C TYR A 48 -30.89 50.60 -26.03
N GLY A 49 -30.45 50.43 -27.27
CA GLY A 49 -30.12 49.12 -27.85
C GLY A 49 -29.01 48.40 -27.09
N GLN A 50 -27.92 49.10 -26.76
CA GLN A 50 -26.82 48.57 -25.95
C GLN A 50 -27.28 48.21 -24.53
N LEU A 51 -28.08 49.08 -23.90
CA LEU A 51 -28.64 48.84 -22.57
C LEU A 51 -29.52 47.58 -22.56
N LYS A 52 -30.31 47.36 -23.61
CA LYS A 52 -31.15 46.16 -23.75
C LYS A 52 -30.32 44.89 -23.89
N LEU A 53 -29.22 44.93 -24.66
CA LEU A 53 -28.29 43.80 -24.77
C LEU A 53 -27.62 43.49 -23.43
N PHE A 54 -27.15 44.52 -22.73
CA PHE A 54 -26.57 44.39 -21.39
C PHE A 54 -27.57 43.79 -20.40
N MET A 55 -28.82 44.26 -20.40
CA MET A 55 -29.88 43.74 -19.55
C MET A 55 -30.21 42.26 -19.82
N ASN A 56 -30.20 41.83 -21.08
CA ASN A 56 -30.42 40.43 -21.43
C ASN A 56 -29.25 39.54 -20.97
N ALA A 57 -28.01 40.01 -21.14
CA ALA A 57 -26.82 39.30 -20.69
C ALA A 57 -26.78 39.16 -19.16
N THR A 58 -27.15 40.22 -18.42
CA THR A 58 -27.24 40.15 -16.95
C THR A 58 -28.36 39.22 -16.49
N LEU A 59 -29.51 39.21 -17.17
CA LEU A 59 -30.59 38.26 -16.89
C LEU A 59 -30.13 36.81 -17.11
N TYR A 60 -29.43 36.53 -18.20
CA TYR A 60 -28.85 35.20 -18.45
C TYR A 60 -27.89 34.79 -17.34
N ASN A 61 -26.94 35.64 -16.97
CA ASN A 61 -25.99 35.36 -15.89
C ASN A 61 -26.69 35.12 -14.54
N LEU A 62 -27.76 35.87 -14.23
CA LEU A 62 -28.57 35.65 -13.03
C LEU A 62 -29.25 34.27 -13.05
N THR A 63 -29.80 33.85 -14.19
CA THR A 63 -30.40 32.50 -14.30
C THR A 63 -29.36 31.39 -14.14
N LEU A 64 -28.16 31.57 -14.70
CA LEU A 64 -27.06 30.63 -14.56
C LEU A 64 -26.61 30.50 -13.10
N MET A 65 -26.37 31.64 -12.42
CA MET A 65 -26.02 31.62 -10.99
C MET A 65 -27.12 31.03 -10.12
N SER A 66 -28.39 31.24 -10.47
CA SER A 66 -29.51 30.62 -9.75
C SER A 66 -29.51 29.09 -9.91
N SER A 67 -29.18 28.59 -11.10
CA SER A 67 -29.02 27.16 -11.37
C SER A 67 -27.87 26.56 -10.56
N GLU A 68 -26.69 27.19 -10.60
CA GLU A 68 -25.51 26.76 -9.86
C GLU A 68 -25.76 26.73 -8.34
N LYS A 69 -26.41 27.76 -7.80
CA LYS A 69 -26.82 27.80 -6.38
C LYS A 69 -27.70 26.61 -6.01
N THR A 70 -28.61 26.22 -6.90
CA THR A 70 -29.52 25.09 -6.67
C THR A 70 -28.76 23.77 -6.69
N GLN A 71 -27.82 23.59 -7.62
CA GLN A 71 -26.94 22.42 -7.67
C GLN A 71 -26.05 22.32 -6.42
N LEU A 72 -25.44 23.42 -6.00
CA LEU A 72 -24.63 23.48 -4.78
C LEU A 72 -25.46 23.15 -3.54
N SER A 73 -26.71 23.60 -3.47
CA SER A 73 -27.61 23.26 -2.37
C SER A 73 -27.94 21.76 -2.32
N MET A 74 -28.13 21.11 -3.47
CA MET A 74 -28.32 19.66 -3.54
C MET A 74 -27.06 18.91 -3.13
N LEU A 75 -25.90 19.32 -3.65
CA LEU A 75 -24.62 18.70 -3.30
C LEU A 75 -24.36 18.80 -1.79
N LEU A 76 -24.55 19.98 -1.21
CA LEU A 76 -24.39 20.19 0.23
C LEU A 76 -25.30 19.25 1.04
N LYS A 77 -26.56 19.09 0.63
CA LYS A 77 -27.50 18.19 1.30
C LYS A 77 -27.04 16.73 1.25
N ASN A 78 -26.58 16.27 0.09
CA ASN A 78 -26.08 14.91 -0.08
C ASN A 78 -24.83 14.66 0.76
N THR A 79 -23.87 15.59 0.74
CA THR A 79 -22.66 15.50 1.56
C THR A 79 -22.96 15.50 3.06
N MET A 80 -23.95 16.29 3.51
CA MET A 80 -24.39 16.26 4.90
C MET A 80 -25.00 14.91 5.28
N GLN A 81 -25.81 14.31 4.41
CA GLN A 81 -26.36 12.97 4.64
C GLN A 81 -25.26 11.91 4.72
N GLU A 82 -24.31 11.92 3.78
CA GLU A 82 -23.17 11.01 3.79
C GLU A 82 -22.33 11.15 5.07
N LYS A 83 -22.07 12.38 5.51
CA LYS A 83 -21.40 12.65 6.79
C LYS A 83 -22.16 12.03 7.97
N THR A 84 -23.48 12.15 8.03
CA THR A 84 -24.27 11.54 9.12
C THR A 84 -24.21 10.02 9.08
N HIS A 85 -24.25 9.41 7.89
CA HIS A 85 -24.12 7.98 7.73
C HIS A 85 -22.74 7.47 8.19
N LEU A 86 -21.66 8.16 7.80
CA LEU A 86 -20.30 7.85 8.25
C LEU A 86 -20.15 7.98 9.78
N GLN A 87 -20.80 8.97 10.39
CA GLN A 87 -20.81 9.11 11.85
C GLN A 87 -21.48 7.93 12.56
N VAL A 88 -22.59 7.42 12.02
CA VAL A 88 -23.26 6.22 12.56
C VAL A 88 -22.34 5.01 12.40
N ARG A 89 -21.76 4.81 11.22
CA ARG A 89 -20.86 3.68 10.96
C ARG A 89 -19.62 3.70 11.86
N ASN A 90 -19.06 4.88 12.14
CA ASN A 90 -17.94 5.03 13.07
C ASN A 90 -18.34 4.62 14.50
N LYS A 91 -19.54 5.00 14.97
CA LYS A 91 -20.06 4.55 16.27
C LYS A 91 -20.22 3.03 16.34
N GLU A 92 -20.76 2.40 15.28
CA GLU A 92 -20.87 0.94 15.19
C GLU A 92 -19.50 0.25 15.25
N LEU A 93 -18.54 0.75 14.48
CA LEU A 93 -17.17 0.23 14.48
C LEU A 93 -16.52 0.34 15.86
N ASN A 94 -16.72 1.45 16.58
CA ASN A 94 -16.19 1.61 17.93
C ASN A 94 -16.84 0.63 18.93
N MET A 95 -18.14 0.35 18.80
CA MET A 95 -18.79 -0.67 19.62
C MET A 95 -18.24 -2.06 19.32
N LEU A 96 -18.07 -2.40 18.04
CA LEU A 96 -17.51 -3.68 17.64
C LEU A 96 -16.06 -3.84 18.10
N LEU A 97 -15.26 -2.78 18.00
CA LEU A 97 -13.88 -2.75 18.49
C LEU A 97 -13.83 -3.06 19.99
N LYS A 98 -14.68 -2.40 20.79
CA LYS A 98 -14.75 -2.63 22.23
C LYS A 98 -15.10 -4.09 22.56
N SER A 99 -16.13 -4.64 21.92
CA SER A 99 -16.53 -6.04 22.12
C SER A 99 -15.42 -7.02 21.69
N THR A 100 -14.71 -6.71 20.61
CA THR A 100 -13.59 -7.54 20.13
C THR A 100 -12.43 -7.54 21.13
N MET A 101 -12.11 -6.38 21.73
CA MET A 101 -11.08 -6.27 22.77
C MET A 101 -11.47 -7.07 24.02
N GLU A 102 -12.75 -7.02 24.42
CA GLU A 102 -13.26 -7.83 25.53
C GLU A 102 -13.12 -9.32 25.23
N ASN A 103 -13.54 -9.78 24.05
CA ASN A 103 -13.38 -11.18 23.63
C ASN A 103 -11.91 -11.62 23.60
N TYR A 104 -11.01 -10.78 23.09
CA TYR A 104 -9.58 -11.06 23.07
C TYR A 104 -9.02 -11.27 24.48
N SER A 105 -9.46 -10.46 25.45
CA SER A 105 -9.03 -10.60 26.85
C SER A 105 -9.49 -11.93 27.47
N LEU A 106 -10.69 -12.42 27.10
CA LEU A 106 -11.20 -13.72 27.54
C LEU A 106 -10.37 -14.87 26.96
N VAL A 107 -10.06 -14.81 25.66
CA VAL A 107 -9.24 -15.83 24.98
C VAL A 107 -7.84 -15.90 25.57
N GLU A 108 -7.22 -14.77 25.88
CA GLU A 108 -5.89 -14.76 26.51
C GLU A 108 -5.92 -15.35 27.94
N GLU A 109 -6.99 -15.15 28.71
CA GLU A 109 -7.12 -15.80 30.01
C GLU A 109 -7.36 -17.31 29.87
N GLU A 110 -8.19 -17.76 28.92
CA GLU A 110 -8.37 -19.20 28.63
C GLU A 110 -7.05 -19.88 28.25
N LYS A 111 -6.25 -19.24 27.39
CA LYS A 111 -4.90 -19.70 27.03
C LYS A 111 -3.98 -19.79 28.24
N ARG A 112 -4.07 -18.84 29.18
CA ARG A 112 -3.32 -18.88 30.45
C ARG A 112 -3.72 -20.08 31.30
N GLN A 113 -5.02 -20.36 31.41
CA GLN A 113 -5.54 -21.52 32.13
C GLN A 113 -5.10 -22.83 31.47
N LEU A 114 -5.15 -22.91 30.14
CA LEU A 114 -4.69 -24.08 29.40
C LEU A 114 -3.20 -24.35 29.61
N ASN A 115 -2.37 -23.31 29.58
CA ASN A 115 -0.93 -23.43 29.86
C ASN A 115 -0.66 -23.92 31.29
N LEU A 116 -1.43 -23.46 32.28
CA LEU A 116 -1.34 -23.97 33.65
C LEU A 116 -1.70 -25.45 33.73
N HIS A 117 -2.78 -25.86 33.06
CA HIS A 117 -3.20 -27.25 33.03
C HIS A 117 -2.17 -28.14 32.32
N LEU A 118 -1.64 -27.67 31.19
CA LEU A 118 -0.60 -28.35 30.43
C LEU A 118 0.66 -28.55 31.28
N ASN A 119 1.13 -27.51 31.97
CA ASN A 119 2.30 -27.60 32.85
C ASN A 119 2.08 -28.58 34.01
N LYS A 120 0.88 -28.61 34.59
CA LYS A 120 0.52 -29.56 35.64
C LYS A 120 0.52 -31.01 35.11
N SER A 121 -0.04 -31.23 33.93
CA SER A 121 -0.03 -32.54 33.27
C SER A 121 1.38 -32.98 32.88
N LEU A 122 2.21 -32.06 32.38
CA LEU A 122 3.62 -32.30 32.10
C LEU A 122 4.38 -32.68 33.37
N GLN A 123 4.13 -32.00 34.49
CA GLN A 123 4.74 -32.37 35.78
C GLN A 123 4.41 -33.80 36.18
N ILE A 124 3.14 -34.22 36.08
CA ILE A 124 2.71 -35.59 36.39
C ILE A 124 3.44 -36.61 35.51
N ILE A 125 3.52 -36.37 34.20
CA ILE A 125 4.25 -37.24 33.27
C ILE A 125 5.75 -37.28 33.61
N THR A 126 6.36 -36.15 33.97
CA THR A 126 7.78 -36.10 34.37
C THR A 126 8.05 -36.85 35.68
N THR A 127 7.13 -36.81 36.64
CA THR A 127 7.27 -37.55 37.90
C THR A 127 7.08 -39.05 37.70
N GLU A 128 6.09 -39.46 36.90
CA GLU A 128 5.87 -40.88 36.55
C GLU A 128 7.03 -41.44 35.72
N THR A 129 7.63 -40.65 34.84
CA THR A 129 8.83 -41.06 34.09
C THR A 129 10.10 -41.06 34.94
N ALA A 130 10.21 -40.22 35.99
CA ALA A 130 11.31 -40.25 36.95
C ALA A 130 11.26 -41.49 37.86
N GLU A 131 10.07 -41.91 38.29
CA GLU A 131 9.86 -43.16 39.02
C GLU A 131 10.13 -44.39 38.13
N ASN A 132 9.76 -44.34 36.85
CA ASN A 132 10.11 -45.37 35.87
C ASN A 132 11.60 -45.39 35.47
N LYS A 133 12.35 -44.28 35.62
CA LYS A 133 13.79 -44.20 35.33
C LYS A 133 14.68 -45.01 36.28
N GLN A 134 14.22 -45.32 37.51
CA GLN A 134 14.96 -46.26 38.37
C GLN A 134 14.83 -47.72 37.90
N ASN A 135 13.84 -48.04 37.07
CA ASN A 135 13.62 -49.39 36.49
C ASN A 135 13.88 -49.49 34.97
N GLN A 136 14.40 -48.43 34.32
CA GLN A 136 14.73 -48.43 32.88
C GLN A 136 16.06 -47.71 32.60
N LYS A 137 17.17 -48.21 33.14
CA LYS A 137 18.45 -48.10 32.40
C LYS A 137 18.37 -49.12 31.26
N HIS A 138 18.50 -48.68 30.01
CA HIS A 138 18.30 -49.43 28.75
C HIS A 138 16.93 -49.27 28.06
N THR A 139 16.49 -48.04 27.80
CA THR A 139 15.68 -47.77 26.60
C THR A 139 16.62 -47.46 25.43
N LEU A 140 16.87 -48.46 24.59
CA LEU A 140 17.53 -48.30 23.31
C LEU A 140 16.66 -47.38 22.43
N HIS A 141 17.03 -46.09 22.34
CA HIS A 141 16.38 -45.17 21.42
C HIS A 141 16.73 -45.60 19.99
N CYS A 142 15.85 -46.39 19.37
CA CYS A 142 15.90 -46.62 17.93
C CYS A 142 15.51 -45.31 17.24
N SER A 143 16.48 -44.42 17.00
CA SER A 143 16.31 -43.34 16.03
C SER A 143 16.05 -43.97 14.66
N ARG A 144 15.05 -43.45 13.93
CA ARG A 144 14.78 -43.88 12.54
C ARG A 144 15.60 -43.09 11.53
N CYS A 145 16.49 -42.23 12.03
CA CYS A 145 17.41 -41.44 11.24
C CYS A 145 18.82 -42.03 11.31
N LEU A 146 19.62 -41.74 10.29
CA LEU A 146 21.03 -42.14 10.25
C LEU A 146 21.82 -41.47 11.40
N PRO A 147 22.95 -42.05 11.84
CA PRO A 147 23.83 -41.39 12.81
C PRO A 147 24.19 -39.96 12.36
N GLY A 148 24.09 -38.99 13.27
CA GLY A 148 24.31 -37.57 12.97
C GLY A 148 23.06 -36.81 12.52
N TRP A 149 21.95 -37.50 12.23
CA TRP A 149 20.67 -36.90 11.88
C TRP A 149 19.72 -36.88 13.07
N VAL A 150 18.88 -35.84 13.15
CA VAL A 150 17.91 -35.63 14.24
C VAL A 150 16.49 -35.79 13.70
N GLU A 151 15.68 -36.62 14.36
CA GLU A 151 14.29 -36.86 13.96
C GLU A 151 13.37 -35.69 14.40
N HIS A 152 12.58 -35.16 13.48
CA HIS A 152 11.49 -34.21 13.75
C HIS A 152 10.32 -34.45 12.79
N ALA A 153 9.11 -34.58 13.33
CA ALA A 153 7.88 -34.75 12.55
C ALA A 153 7.95 -35.84 11.45
N SER A 154 8.59 -36.97 11.74
CA SER A 154 8.84 -38.09 10.80
C SER A 154 9.81 -37.81 9.64
N ARG A 155 10.51 -36.68 9.67
CA ARG A 155 11.67 -36.38 8.83
C ARG A 155 12.94 -36.42 9.66
N CYS A 156 14.07 -36.51 8.99
CA CYS A 156 15.39 -36.51 9.57
C CYS A 156 16.13 -35.26 9.06
N PHE A 157 16.76 -34.53 9.98
CA PHE A 157 17.50 -33.31 9.65
C PHE A 157 18.97 -33.43 10.03
N PHE A 158 19.83 -32.84 9.22
CA PHE A 158 21.27 -32.79 9.45
C PHE A 158 21.76 -31.34 9.30
N LEU A 159 22.56 -30.88 10.26
CA LEU A 159 23.25 -29.61 10.17
C LEU A 159 24.73 -29.88 9.86
N SER A 160 25.24 -29.28 8.79
CA SER A 160 26.64 -29.41 8.44
C SER A 160 27.56 -28.79 9.48
N SER A 161 28.77 -29.34 9.60
CA SER A 161 29.87 -28.76 10.38
C SER A 161 30.83 -27.93 9.53
N VAL A 162 30.52 -27.77 8.24
CA VAL A 162 31.33 -27.01 7.29
C VAL A 162 30.44 -26.09 6.46
N ALA A 163 30.99 -24.94 6.10
CA ALA A 163 30.29 -23.94 5.30
C ALA A 163 30.58 -24.11 3.80
N GLU A 164 29.53 -24.11 2.98
CA GLU A 164 29.61 -24.19 1.53
C GLU A 164 28.64 -23.24 0.82
N LYS A 165 28.83 -23.07 -0.50
CA LYS A 165 27.91 -22.32 -1.36
C LYS A 165 26.56 -23.05 -1.45
N TRP A 166 25.46 -22.32 -1.67
CA TRP A 166 24.12 -22.91 -1.64
C TRP A 166 23.96 -24.11 -2.60
N GLU A 167 24.41 -23.96 -3.86
CA GLU A 167 24.32 -25.05 -4.84
C GLU A 167 25.17 -26.27 -4.44
N VAL A 168 26.36 -26.05 -3.88
CA VAL A 168 27.24 -27.13 -3.39
C VAL A 168 26.60 -27.82 -2.19
N ALA A 169 26.03 -27.06 -1.25
CA ALA A 169 25.30 -27.58 -0.10
C ALA A 169 24.13 -28.46 -0.54
N ARG A 170 23.37 -28.04 -1.57
CA ARG A 170 22.29 -28.83 -2.15
C ARG A 170 22.77 -30.16 -2.68
N GLN A 171 23.82 -30.16 -3.50
CA GLN A 171 24.38 -31.40 -4.05
C GLN A 171 24.89 -32.33 -2.95
N LEU A 172 25.46 -31.80 -1.87
CA LEU A 172 25.86 -32.59 -0.70
C LEU A 172 24.66 -33.21 0.01
N CYS A 173 23.58 -32.46 0.25
CA CYS A 173 22.35 -33.03 0.82
C CYS A 173 21.75 -34.14 -0.07
N ILE A 174 21.75 -33.95 -1.39
CA ILE A 174 21.31 -34.97 -2.36
C ILE A 174 22.19 -36.22 -2.28
N SER A 175 23.51 -36.05 -2.18
CA SER A 175 24.45 -37.17 -2.05
C SER A 175 24.24 -38.00 -0.77
N MET A 176 23.67 -37.39 0.27
CA MET A 176 23.30 -38.05 1.53
C MET A 176 21.90 -38.67 1.51
N GLY A 177 21.21 -38.68 0.35
CA GLY A 177 19.88 -39.25 0.20
C GLY A 177 18.74 -38.33 0.65
N GLY A 178 18.98 -37.02 0.66
CA GLY A 178 18.02 -35.98 1.03
C GLY A 178 17.98 -34.83 0.03
N ASP A 179 17.59 -33.64 0.49
CA ASP A 179 17.81 -32.35 -0.18
C ASP A 179 17.98 -31.28 0.92
N LEU A 180 18.18 -30.01 0.56
CA LEU A 180 18.15 -28.92 1.55
C LEU A 180 16.80 -28.87 2.25
N ALA A 181 16.81 -28.54 3.55
CA ALA A 181 15.65 -28.58 4.41
C ALA A 181 14.52 -27.65 3.96
N ILE A 182 13.28 -28.12 4.04
CA ILE A 182 12.06 -27.38 3.71
C ILE A 182 11.27 -27.13 4.99
N VAL A 183 10.79 -25.90 5.16
CA VAL A 183 9.92 -25.52 6.26
C VAL A 183 8.47 -25.67 5.82
N LEU A 184 7.69 -26.51 6.51
CA LEU A 184 6.28 -26.76 6.18
C LEU A 184 5.30 -26.04 7.12
N ASN A 185 5.76 -25.68 8.32
CA ASN A 185 4.97 -25.04 9.38
C ASN A 185 5.88 -24.37 10.43
N ALA A 186 5.28 -23.80 11.47
CA ALA A 186 5.98 -23.10 12.53
C ALA A 186 6.81 -24.04 13.42
N GLU A 187 6.39 -25.29 13.59
CA GLU A 187 7.11 -26.30 14.36
C GLU A 187 8.44 -26.67 13.70
N ASP A 188 8.46 -26.84 12.38
CA ASP A 188 9.68 -27.05 11.61
C ASP A 188 10.62 -25.86 11.74
N GLN A 189 10.09 -24.64 11.61
CA GLN A 189 10.89 -23.43 11.74
C GLN A 189 11.53 -23.33 13.12
N ALA A 190 10.74 -23.54 14.18
CA ALA A 190 11.24 -23.53 15.55
C ALA A 190 12.32 -24.60 15.78
N PHE A 191 12.12 -25.79 15.20
CA PHE A 191 13.06 -26.89 15.29
C PHE A 191 14.40 -26.57 14.62
N LEU A 192 14.39 -26.06 13.38
CA LEU A 192 15.60 -25.70 12.64
C LEU A 192 16.34 -24.51 13.27
N THR A 193 15.63 -23.48 13.74
CA THR A 193 16.25 -22.38 14.49
C THR A 193 16.88 -22.89 15.79
N ASN A 194 16.21 -23.79 16.51
CA ASN A 194 16.78 -24.36 17.72
C ASN A 194 18.01 -25.25 17.43
N MET A 195 18.00 -26.02 16.34
CA MET A 195 19.13 -26.85 15.91
C MET A 195 20.38 -25.99 15.63
N THR A 196 20.21 -24.89 14.89
CA THR A 196 21.31 -23.94 14.60
C THR A 196 21.75 -23.19 15.85
N PHE A 197 20.82 -22.73 16.70
CA PHE A 197 21.13 -22.07 17.97
C PHE A 197 21.97 -22.98 18.90
N GLN A 198 21.54 -24.23 19.10
CA GLN A 198 22.27 -25.19 19.94
C GLN A 198 23.66 -25.49 19.39
N TYR A 199 23.80 -25.57 18.06
CA TYR A 199 25.11 -25.76 17.44
C TYR A 199 26.07 -24.62 17.78
N VAL A 200 25.63 -23.36 17.64
CA VAL A 200 26.44 -22.17 18.00
C VAL A 200 26.84 -22.19 19.48
N GLN A 201 25.93 -22.54 20.38
CA GLN A 201 26.22 -22.61 21.81
C GLN A 201 27.24 -23.72 22.14
N ALA A 202 27.16 -24.85 21.44
CA ALA A 202 28.07 -25.98 21.63
C ALA A 202 29.46 -25.75 21.03
N HIS A 203 29.57 -24.91 19.99
CA HIS A 203 30.80 -24.65 19.24
C HIS A 203 31.16 -23.15 19.23
N PRO A 204 31.41 -22.52 20.39
CA PRO A 204 31.63 -21.07 20.49
C PRO A 204 32.91 -20.57 19.80
N GLN A 205 33.78 -21.49 19.36
CA GLN A 205 35.04 -21.18 18.65
C GLN A 205 34.90 -21.31 17.12
N GLU A 206 33.76 -21.81 16.63
CA GLU A 206 33.49 -21.92 15.20
C GLU A 206 32.85 -20.64 14.67
N ASP A 207 33.27 -20.22 13.49
CA ASP A 207 32.65 -19.09 12.78
C ASP A 207 31.35 -19.54 12.12
N PHE A 208 30.30 -19.68 12.94
CA PHE A 208 28.95 -20.01 12.48
C PHE A 208 28.14 -18.73 12.31
N HIS A 209 27.89 -18.35 11.06
CA HIS A 209 27.07 -17.18 10.75
C HIS A 209 25.59 -17.52 10.55
N SER A 210 25.29 -18.43 9.63
CA SER A 210 23.94 -18.89 9.31
C SER A 210 23.99 -20.26 8.62
N ALA A 211 22.82 -20.88 8.42
CA ALA A 211 22.68 -22.15 7.70
C ALA A 211 21.69 -22.08 6.55
N TRP A 212 22.10 -22.48 5.35
CA TRP A 212 21.24 -22.59 4.17
C TRP A 212 20.07 -23.53 4.41
N ILE A 213 18.91 -23.13 3.87
CA ILE A 213 17.72 -23.96 3.70
C ILE A 213 17.36 -24.04 2.22
N GLY A 214 16.40 -24.88 1.88
CA GLY A 214 16.04 -25.17 0.49
C GLY A 214 15.23 -24.08 -0.20
N LEU A 215 15.17 -22.85 0.33
CA LEU A 215 14.40 -21.75 -0.26
C LEU A 215 15.30 -20.85 -1.10
N GLN A 216 14.82 -20.50 -2.30
CA GLN A 216 15.53 -19.63 -3.25
C GLN A 216 14.54 -18.94 -4.20
N ASP A 217 14.95 -17.87 -4.86
CA ASP A 217 14.20 -17.23 -5.96
C ASP A 217 15.04 -16.96 -7.22
N MET A 218 16.21 -17.59 -7.35
CA MET A 218 17.10 -17.59 -8.53
C MET A 218 16.40 -17.85 -9.88
N VAL A 219 15.29 -18.61 -9.87
CA VAL A 219 14.52 -18.88 -11.10
C VAL A 219 13.72 -17.66 -11.55
N LYS A 220 13.19 -16.89 -10.59
CA LYS A 220 12.38 -15.71 -10.83
C LYS A 220 12.36 -14.83 -9.58
N GLU A 221 13.06 -13.70 -9.67
CA GLU A 221 13.11 -12.64 -8.67
C GLU A 221 11.75 -12.37 -8.00
N GLY A 222 11.74 -12.36 -6.67
CA GLY A 222 10.55 -12.13 -5.84
C GLY A 222 9.58 -13.32 -5.78
N THR A 223 9.89 -14.44 -6.43
CA THR A 223 9.11 -15.69 -6.38
C THR A 223 9.91 -16.81 -5.72
N HIS A 224 9.78 -16.90 -4.39
CA HIS A 224 10.49 -17.90 -3.59
C HIS A 224 9.92 -19.31 -3.77
N LEU A 225 10.81 -20.24 -4.13
CA LEU A 225 10.55 -21.65 -4.40
C LEU A 225 11.43 -22.53 -3.50
N TRP A 226 10.81 -23.54 -2.91
CA TRP A 226 11.52 -24.61 -2.24
C TRP A 226 12.22 -25.51 -3.27
N VAL A 227 13.27 -26.23 -2.84
CA VAL A 227 14.00 -27.21 -3.67
C VAL A 227 13.13 -28.31 -4.29
N ASN A 228 11.94 -28.57 -3.73
CA ASN A 228 10.93 -29.48 -4.28
C ASN A 228 10.03 -28.84 -5.37
N GLY A 229 10.25 -27.57 -5.72
CA GLY A 229 9.52 -26.83 -6.74
C GLY A 229 8.24 -26.13 -6.25
N ASN A 230 7.84 -26.31 -4.99
CA ASN A 230 6.67 -25.64 -4.44
C ASN A 230 6.98 -24.18 -4.05
N THR A 231 6.03 -23.27 -4.27
CA THR A 231 6.09 -21.91 -3.73
C THR A 231 5.85 -21.91 -2.22
N ILE A 232 6.38 -20.90 -1.53
CA ILE A 232 6.03 -20.66 -0.11
C ILE A 232 4.52 -20.47 0.06
N LYS A 233 3.98 -20.95 1.19
CA LYS A 233 2.60 -20.69 1.58
C LYS A 233 2.52 -19.36 2.33
N TRP A 234 1.36 -18.73 2.30
CA TRP A 234 1.13 -17.43 2.95
C TRP A 234 1.32 -17.47 4.48
N ASP A 235 1.20 -18.64 5.11
CA ASP A 235 1.34 -18.89 6.55
C ASP A 235 2.71 -19.47 6.95
N VAL A 236 3.63 -19.64 5.99
CA VAL A 236 4.98 -20.19 6.21
C VAL A 236 6.01 -19.16 5.73
N ILE A 237 6.07 -18.05 6.45
CA ILE A 237 6.94 -16.91 6.15
C ILE A 237 7.62 -16.48 7.44
N TYR A 238 8.95 -16.60 7.49
CA TYR A 238 9.73 -16.37 8.71
C TYR A 238 10.94 -15.46 8.48
N TRP A 239 10.75 -14.45 7.63
CA TRP A 239 11.75 -13.39 7.41
C TRP A 239 12.10 -12.65 8.69
N LYS A 240 13.40 -12.41 8.87
CA LYS A 240 13.92 -11.46 9.84
C LYS A 240 13.43 -10.04 9.51
N GLU A 241 13.41 -9.17 10.52
CA GLU A 241 12.94 -7.79 10.33
C GLU A 241 13.73 -7.08 9.22
N SER A 242 13.01 -6.54 8.23
CA SER A 242 13.53 -5.90 7.01
C SER A 242 14.02 -6.84 5.90
N GLU A 243 13.84 -8.15 6.02
CA GLU A 243 14.14 -9.13 4.96
C GLU A 243 12.85 -9.60 4.24
N PRO A 244 12.94 -10.13 3.01
CA PRO A 244 14.13 -10.13 2.16
C PRO A 244 14.40 -8.74 1.62
N ASN A 245 15.66 -8.31 1.59
CA ASN A 245 16.04 -6.95 1.18
C ASN A 245 16.71 -6.89 -0.19
N ASN A 246 17.06 -8.04 -0.77
CA ASN A 246 17.80 -8.20 -2.01
C ASN A 246 19.00 -7.24 -2.10
N ALA A 247 19.84 -7.18 -1.06
CA ALA A 247 20.99 -6.29 -1.05
C ALA A 247 22.02 -6.74 -2.08
N VAL A 248 22.54 -5.76 -2.83
CA VAL A 248 23.59 -5.95 -3.83
C VAL A 248 24.86 -5.23 -3.35
N PRO A 249 25.81 -5.92 -2.70
CA PRO A 249 27.07 -5.33 -2.29
C PRO A 249 27.95 -4.97 -3.49
N ASP A 250 28.83 -3.98 -3.34
CA ASP A 250 29.76 -3.55 -4.40
C ASP A 250 30.67 -4.66 -4.96
N TRP A 251 30.86 -5.76 -4.21
CA TRP A 251 31.66 -6.91 -4.63
C TRP A 251 30.87 -7.94 -5.44
N ASP A 252 29.55 -7.82 -5.52
CA ASP A 252 28.71 -8.70 -6.31
C ASP A 252 28.75 -8.30 -7.79
N THR A 253 29.54 -9.04 -8.56
CA THR A 253 29.81 -8.75 -9.97
C THR A 253 28.72 -9.26 -10.92
N ASP A 254 27.81 -10.12 -10.45
CA ASP A 254 26.73 -10.66 -11.29
C ASP A 254 25.44 -9.84 -11.21
N LEU A 255 25.33 -8.94 -10.21
CA LEU A 255 24.18 -8.09 -9.94
C LEU A 255 22.86 -8.88 -9.81
N SER A 256 22.95 -10.18 -9.55
CA SER A 256 21.77 -11.04 -9.37
C SER A 256 21.17 -10.83 -7.98
N GLY A 257 21.97 -10.42 -6.99
CA GLY A 257 21.51 -10.10 -5.66
C GLY A 257 21.44 -11.31 -4.72
N GLN A 258 20.61 -11.22 -3.70
CA GLN A 258 20.48 -12.20 -2.63
C GLN A 258 19.36 -13.19 -2.93
N ASP A 259 19.66 -14.26 -3.67
CA ASP A 259 18.61 -15.19 -4.13
C ASP A 259 18.45 -16.48 -3.30
N CYS A 260 19.31 -16.68 -2.29
CA CYS A 260 19.35 -17.92 -1.50
C CYS A 260 19.06 -17.65 -0.03
N VAL A 261 18.28 -18.51 0.62
CA VAL A 261 17.81 -18.22 1.98
C VAL A 261 18.53 -19.06 3.03
N ALA A 262 18.92 -18.41 4.13
CA ALA A 262 19.52 -19.05 5.29
C ALA A 262 18.75 -18.72 6.58
N ILE A 263 18.84 -19.63 7.55
CA ILE A 263 18.46 -19.39 8.94
C ILE A 263 19.64 -18.76 9.68
N VAL A 264 19.45 -17.54 10.19
CA VAL A 264 20.38 -16.85 11.08
C VAL A 264 20.01 -17.15 12.53
N PRO A 265 20.82 -17.91 13.29
CA PRO A 265 20.47 -18.27 14.66
C PRO A 265 20.37 -17.02 15.55
N PRO A 266 19.37 -16.94 16.43
CA PRO A 266 19.21 -15.80 17.34
C PRO A 266 20.38 -15.74 18.34
N ARG A 267 20.76 -14.52 18.75
CA ARG A 267 21.87 -14.32 19.71
C ARG A 267 21.53 -14.72 21.15
N GLY A 268 20.24 -14.91 21.47
CA GLY A 268 19.76 -15.23 22.80
C GLY A 268 18.38 -15.87 22.77
N THR A 269 18.02 -16.55 23.86
CA THR A 269 16.72 -17.23 23.99
C THR A 269 15.57 -16.23 24.15
N GLY A 270 14.44 -16.51 23.50
CA GLY A 270 13.21 -15.71 23.65
C GLY A 270 13.22 -14.35 22.92
N GLY A 271 14.18 -14.10 22.02
CA GLY A 271 14.17 -12.91 21.17
C GLY A 271 13.01 -12.91 20.16
N LYS A 272 12.60 -11.71 19.72
CA LYS A 272 11.57 -11.51 18.67
C LYS A 272 11.91 -12.28 17.38
N ASP A 273 13.19 -12.51 17.13
CA ASP A 273 13.72 -13.16 15.93
C ASP A 273 13.83 -14.69 16.04
N TRP A 274 13.27 -15.31 17.11
CA TRP A 274 13.40 -16.76 17.31
C TRP A 274 12.73 -17.58 16.20
N LEU A 275 11.53 -17.17 15.77
CA LEU A 275 10.90 -17.78 14.60
C LEU A 275 11.33 -17.05 13.33
N ASN A 276 11.36 -15.72 13.38
CA ASN A 276 11.66 -14.84 12.24
C ASN A 276 13.18 -14.70 12.02
N SER A 277 13.77 -15.74 11.44
CA SER A 277 15.23 -15.90 11.31
C SER A 277 15.72 -16.08 9.88
N TRP A 278 14.85 -16.01 8.87
CA TRP A 278 15.26 -16.10 7.47
C TRP A 278 15.89 -14.81 6.99
N ASP A 279 16.97 -14.96 6.25
CA ASP A 279 17.75 -13.90 5.64
C ASP A 279 18.09 -14.37 4.21
N ASP A 280 17.79 -13.54 3.22
CA ASP A 280 18.19 -13.76 1.84
C ASP A 280 19.67 -13.37 1.71
N ILE A 281 20.49 -14.22 1.10
CA ILE A 281 21.94 -14.09 1.07
C ILE A 281 22.44 -14.53 -0.31
N ILE A 282 23.47 -13.85 -0.80
CA ILE A 282 24.13 -14.18 -2.07
C ILE A 282 24.55 -15.65 -2.06
N CYS A 283 24.01 -16.41 -3.01
CA CYS A 283 24.18 -17.86 -3.12
C CYS A 283 25.66 -18.29 -3.18
N GLY A 284 26.53 -17.42 -3.68
CA GLY A 284 27.97 -17.61 -3.76
C GLY A 284 28.71 -17.54 -2.41
N GLY A 285 28.07 -17.02 -1.36
CA GLY A 285 28.59 -17.00 0.00
C GLY A 285 28.66 -18.41 0.60
N LYS A 286 29.66 -18.66 1.46
CA LYS A 286 29.72 -19.92 2.21
C LYS A 286 28.92 -19.80 3.50
N ARG A 287 28.00 -20.74 3.73
CA ARG A 287 27.25 -20.90 4.99
C ARG A 287 27.18 -22.38 5.34
N HIS A 288 26.94 -22.69 6.62
CA HIS A 288 26.53 -24.04 6.99
C HIS A 288 25.21 -24.38 6.27
N TYR A 289 24.73 -25.60 6.34
CA TYR A 289 23.52 -25.98 5.63
C TYR A 289 22.75 -27.06 6.36
N LEU A 290 21.43 -26.99 6.22
CA LEU A 290 20.48 -27.93 6.79
C LEU A 290 19.98 -28.84 5.68
N CYS A 291 20.19 -30.14 5.83
CA CYS A 291 19.62 -31.15 4.94
C CYS A 291 18.39 -31.79 5.59
N GLU A 292 17.46 -32.26 4.78
CA GLU A 292 16.35 -33.12 5.21
C GLU A 292 16.29 -34.42 4.40
N THR A 293 15.83 -35.49 5.03
CA THR A 293 15.42 -36.73 4.35
C THR A 293 14.24 -37.37 5.08
N MET A 294 13.57 -38.33 4.44
CA MET A 294 12.52 -39.12 5.08
C MET A 294 13.13 -40.13 6.05
N LYS A 295 12.44 -40.41 7.16
CA LYS A 295 12.85 -41.50 8.07
C LYS A 295 12.91 -42.84 7.35
N LEU A 296 13.81 -43.73 7.78
CA LEU A 296 13.90 -45.09 7.25
C LEU A 296 12.61 -45.86 7.60
N ASN A 297 11.93 -46.39 6.58
CA ASN A 297 10.85 -47.35 6.78
C ASN A 297 11.48 -48.69 7.20
N LYS A 298 11.17 -49.18 8.40
CA LYS A 298 11.44 -50.58 8.75
C LYS A 298 10.50 -51.44 7.90
N SER A 299 10.95 -51.91 6.75
CA SER A 299 10.39 -53.11 6.14
C SER A 299 10.72 -54.28 7.07
N LEU A 300 9.70 -54.75 7.78
CA LEU A 300 9.69 -56.01 8.53
C LEU A 300 9.75 -57.20 7.57
#